data_AF-A0A2W5NR96-F1
#
_entry.id   AF-A0A2W5NR96-F1
#
_cell.length_a   1.000
_cell.length_b   1.000
_cell.length_c   1.000
_cell.angle_alpha   90.00
_cell.angle_beta   90.00
_cell.angle_gamma   90.00
#
_symmetry.space_group_name_H-M   'P 1'
#
loop_
_entity.id
_entity.type
_entity.pdbx_description
1 polymer ?
#
loop_
_entity_poly.entity_id
_entity_poly.type
_entity_poly.pdbx_seq_one_letter_code
_entity_poly.pdbx_strand_id
1 'polypeptide(L)'
;MPPRQPIPRDPGPSGSKRRSFAALLTTLTGAAVLLIVAREVFGGAARYYFDRFGLGPLWFVPDLAVIAVVLMRLLLAAVTLRLPTPLIWLFAATGVQMAVGMIVYHNPVAVFSGFKLLCPIIAVLMLPPGYINAKWWRTVCLVLLALGIAGVAADTRMTMPWTGYSVSQFGVEREAGREWWIHGQERIAGLGAASSASASVLLLLALIVLRQARAWHVRLLIYVATLWALNTTTSRTNLIALAVAMIVDFWPWHWFQNLGPGCKTLGALLSICFFLPALAGLWLLAIDGVGEISVGMSSTVVRLHVTWPGVWDMIMDGGPATALLGHGFGSVGPAAFYTGVYVSPFSAVDNLFLYILYQFGLFGLLMGVELIRRLVRVPRPDRHIGFVIAILSATINCQGAAPLVLIGLAASLGAYPALANNVRNAGRKAIRMLPKPGPRGSWQPRTL
;
A
#
# COMPACT_ATOMS: atom_id res chain seq x y z
N MET A 1 -26.58 59.50 -13.81
CA MET A 1 -25.46 58.62 -14.24
C MET A 1 -25.18 57.62 -13.12
N PRO A 2 -25.42 56.31 -13.30
CA PRO A 2 -25.08 55.31 -12.29
C PRO A 2 -23.57 55.01 -12.34
N PRO A 3 -22.96 54.62 -11.20
CA PRO A 3 -21.52 54.33 -11.13
C PRO A 3 -21.19 53.03 -11.88
N ARG A 4 -20.15 53.09 -12.72
CA ARG A 4 -19.61 51.93 -13.45
C ARG A 4 -19.14 50.88 -12.45
N GLN A 5 -19.65 49.66 -12.57
CA GLN A 5 -19.13 48.49 -11.85
C GLN A 5 -17.67 48.20 -12.28
N PRO A 6 -16.78 47.79 -11.35
CA PRO A 6 -15.42 47.43 -11.70
C PRO A 6 -15.40 46.12 -12.49
N ILE A 7 -14.77 46.16 -13.66
CA ILE A 7 -14.49 45.01 -14.52
C ILE A 7 -13.69 43.97 -13.70
N PRO A 8 -14.06 42.68 -13.71
CA PRO A 8 -13.25 41.65 -13.06
C PRO A 8 -11.91 41.56 -13.78
N ARG A 9 -10.80 41.76 -13.04
CA ARG A 9 -9.45 41.52 -13.55
C ARG A 9 -9.34 40.04 -13.93
N ASP A 10 -9.02 39.77 -15.19
CA ASP A 10 -8.67 38.44 -15.65
C ASP A 10 -7.55 37.83 -14.80
N PRO A 11 -7.64 36.55 -14.41
CA PRO A 11 -6.57 35.87 -13.70
C PRO A 11 -5.36 35.75 -14.64
N GLY A 12 -4.29 36.49 -14.33
CA GLY A 12 -3.07 36.52 -15.14
C GLY A 12 -2.47 35.13 -15.44
N PRO A 13 -1.61 35.03 -16.47
CA PRO A 13 -1.11 33.78 -17.07
C PRO A 13 -0.26 32.89 -16.13
N SER A 14 0.05 33.33 -14.92
CA SER A 14 0.80 32.52 -13.94
C SER A 14 -0.02 31.37 -13.33
N GLY A 15 -1.36 31.47 -13.37
CA GLY A 15 -2.27 30.44 -12.87
C GLY A 15 -2.40 29.22 -13.79
N SER A 16 -2.28 29.39 -15.11
CA SER A 16 -2.45 28.28 -16.08
C SER A 16 -1.21 27.38 -16.13
N LYS A 17 0.00 27.94 -16.13
CA LYS A 17 1.26 27.17 -16.12
C LYS A 17 1.42 26.32 -14.85
N ARG A 18 1.11 26.87 -13.67
CA ARG A 18 1.14 26.11 -12.39
C ARG A 18 0.12 24.97 -12.37
N ARG A 19 -1.07 25.17 -12.94
CA ARG A 19 -2.08 24.10 -13.10
C ARG A 19 -1.61 23.01 -14.08
N SER A 20 -0.93 23.39 -15.16
CA SER A 20 -0.37 22.45 -16.14
C SER A 20 0.71 21.55 -15.55
N PHE A 21 1.62 22.10 -14.74
CA PHE A 21 2.71 21.33 -14.14
C PHE A 21 2.23 20.34 -13.07
N ALA A 22 1.33 20.76 -12.17
CA ALA A 22 0.76 19.87 -11.15
C ALA A 22 -0.08 18.73 -11.77
N ALA A 23 -0.78 19.00 -12.88
CA ALA A 23 -1.48 17.99 -13.64
C ALA A 23 -0.51 16.98 -14.27
N LEU A 24 0.53 17.45 -14.96
CA LEU A 24 1.59 16.60 -15.53
C LEU A 24 2.22 15.70 -14.46
N LEU A 25 2.60 16.26 -13.31
CA LEU A 25 3.20 15.52 -12.21
C LEU A 25 2.25 14.46 -11.63
N THR A 26 0.94 14.70 -11.64
CA THR A 26 -0.06 13.70 -11.28
C THR A 26 -0.13 12.58 -12.30
N THR A 27 -0.08 12.94 -13.59
CA THR A 27 -0.06 11.95 -14.67
C THR A 27 1.16 11.03 -14.58
N LEU A 28 2.33 11.61 -14.36
CA LEU A 28 3.59 10.89 -14.19
C LEU A 28 3.58 9.99 -12.95
N THR A 29 3.03 10.48 -11.82
CA THR A 29 2.89 9.65 -10.60
C THR A 29 2.03 8.44 -10.87
N GLY A 30 0.91 8.63 -11.57
CA GLY A 30 0.04 7.55 -11.96
C GLY A 30 0.76 6.55 -12.86
N ALA A 31 1.38 7.03 -13.94
CA ALA A 31 2.10 6.16 -14.87
C ALA A 31 3.17 5.32 -14.16
N ALA A 32 3.94 5.93 -13.25
CA ALA A 32 4.96 5.24 -12.48
C ALA A 32 4.38 4.13 -11.56
N VAL A 33 3.24 4.39 -10.91
CA VAL A 33 2.53 3.36 -10.13
C VAL A 33 2.03 2.23 -11.02
N LEU A 34 1.45 2.51 -12.20
CA LEU A 34 1.04 1.46 -13.14
C LEU A 34 2.22 0.65 -13.66
N LEU A 35 3.37 1.27 -13.90
CA LEU A 35 4.58 0.56 -14.32
C LEU A 35 5.04 -0.42 -13.24
N ILE A 36 4.99 -0.04 -11.96
CA ILE A 36 5.29 -0.97 -10.86
C ILE A 36 4.28 -2.11 -10.82
N VAL A 37 2.98 -1.82 -10.90
CA VAL A 37 1.94 -2.86 -10.89
C VAL A 37 2.07 -3.80 -12.07
N ALA A 38 2.33 -3.28 -13.28
CA ALA A 38 2.59 -4.07 -14.46
C ALA A 38 3.84 -4.95 -14.29
N ARG A 39 4.92 -4.41 -13.74
CA ARG A 39 6.13 -5.20 -13.43
C ARG A 39 5.81 -6.35 -12.48
N GLU A 40 5.01 -6.14 -11.44
CA GLU A 40 4.63 -7.22 -10.52
C GLU A 40 3.81 -8.32 -11.24
N VAL A 41 2.91 -7.95 -12.17
CA VAL A 41 2.14 -8.90 -12.98
C VAL A 41 3.05 -9.74 -13.89
N PHE A 42 4.02 -9.11 -14.55
CA PHE A 42 4.95 -9.77 -15.48
C PHE A 42 6.30 -10.13 -14.84
N GLY A 43 6.38 -10.21 -13.52
CA GLY A 43 7.66 -10.22 -12.83
C GLY A 43 8.62 -11.34 -13.25
N GLY A 44 8.10 -12.54 -13.46
CA GLY A 44 8.89 -13.69 -13.88
C GLY A 44 9.28 -13.60 -15.36
N ALA A 45 8.28 -13.36 -16.22
CA ALA A 45 8.49 -13.23 -17.65
C ALA A 45 9.45 -12.08 -18.00
N ALA A 46 9.26 -10.90 -17.41
CA ALA A 46 10.09 -9.73 -17.68
C ALA A 46 11.52 -9.92 -17.20
N ARG A 47 11.76 -10.52 -16.01
CA ARG A 47 13.12 -10.85 -15.55
C ARG A 47 13.83 -11.78 -16.52
N TYR A 48 13.16 -12.85 -16.93
CA TYR A 48 13.70 -13.85 -17.83
C TYR A 48 14.09 -13.25 -19.19
N TYR A 49 13.16 -12.53 -19.84
CA TYR A 49 13.45 -11.94 -21.14
C TYR A 49 14.48 -10.82 -21.06
N PHE A 50 14.43 -9.95 -20.04
CA PHE A 50 15.44 -8.90 -19.89
C PHE A 50 16.84 -9.47 -19.67
N ASP A 51 16.98 -10.53 -18.89
CA ASP A 51 18.26 -11.19 -18.70
C ASP A 51 18.76 -11.81 -20.02
N ARG A 52 17.91 -12.58 -20.70
CA ARG A 52 18.26 -13.28 -21.95
C ARG A 52 18.67 -12.34 -23.10
N PHE A 53 18.14 -11.12 -23.14
CA PHE A 53 18.49 -10.10 -24.13
C PHE A 53 19.58 -9.12 -23.66
N GLY A 54 20.18 -9.32 -22.48
CA GLY A 54 21.18 -8.39 -21.92
C GLY A 54 20.60 -7.03 -21.50
N LEU A 55 19.28 -6.95 -21.36
CA LEU A 55 18.52 -5.76 -20.95
C LEU A 55 18.18 -5.76 -19.46
N GLY A 56 18.91 -6.51 -18.63
CA GLY A 56 18.73 -6.61 -17.17
C GLY A 56 18.48 -5.28 -16.45
N PRO A 57 19.17 -4.16 -16.79
CA PRO A 57 18.91 -2.86 -16.18
C PRO A 57 17.48 -2.32 -16.35
N LEU A 58 16.75 -2.72 -17.41
CA LEU A 58 15.37 -2.27 -17.64
C LEU A 58 14.41 -2.73 -16.53
N TRP A 59 14.75 -3.79 -15.81
CA TRP A 59 14.00 -4.27 -14.65
C TRP A 59 13.80 -3.19 -13.56
N PHE A 60 14.75 -2.25 -13.45
CA PHE A 60 14.76 -1.20 -12.44
C PHE A 60 14.08 0.10 -12.88
N VAL A 61 13.70 0.23 -14.16
CA VAL A 61 13.06 1.44 -14.70
C VAL A 61 11.80 1.83 -13.93
N PRO A 62 10.87 0.92 -13.57
CA PRO A 62 9.69 1.27 -12.78
C PRO A 62 10.05 1.86 -11.41
N ASP A 63 11.11 1.37 -10.77
CA ASP A 63 11.54 1.89 -9.47
C ASP A 63 12.11 3.29 -9.61
N LEU A 64 12.99 3.50 -10.59
CA LEU A 64 13.58 4.80 -10.89
C LEU A 64 12.50 5.84 -11.20
N ALA A 65 11.47 5.45 -11.97
CA ALA A 65 10.35 6.33 -12.28
C ALA A 65 9.58 6.76 -11.01
N VAL A 66 9.28 5.83 -10.11
CA VAL A 66 8.58 6.15 -8.86
C VAL A 66 9.45 6.98 -7.93
N ILE A 67 10.73 6.63 -7.77
CA ILE A 67 11.69 7.41 -6.98
C ILE A 67 11.78 8.84 -7.52
N ALA A 68 11.99 9.00 -8.83
CA ALA A 68 12.11 10.30 -9.46
C ALA A 68 10.87 11.18 -9.23
N VAL A 69 9.67 10.61 -9.35
CA VAL A 69 8.42 11.37 -9.11
C VAL A 69 8.27 11.73 -7.64
N VAL A 70 8.57 10.80 -6.71
CA VAL A 70 8.54 11.09 -5.26
C VAL A 70 9.50 12.22 -4.92
N LEU A 71 10.73 12.18 -5.42
CA LEU A 71 11.75 13.22 -5.23
C LEU A 71 11.32 14.55 -5.87
N MET A 72 10.75 14.53 -7.07
CA MET A 72 10.28 15.76 -7.74
C MET A 72 9.14 16.42 -6.95
N ARG A 73 8.19 15.63 -6.44
CA ARG A 73 7.12 16.16 -5.58
C ARG A 73 7.65 16.68 -4.26
N LEU A 74 8.64 16.02 -3.69
CA LEU A 74 9.35 16.46 -2.50
C LEU A 74 9.99 17.82 -2.69
N LEU A 75 10.80 17.97 -3.74
CA LEU A 75 11.46 19.22 -4.09
C LEU A 75 10.45 20.35 -4.32
N LEU A 76 9.37 20.07 -5.07
CA LEU A 76 8.29 21.04 -5.27
C LEU A 76 7.67 21.48 -3.94
N ALA A 77 7.43 20.53 -3.04
CA ALA A 77 6.76 20.80 -1.78
C ALA A 77 7.68 21.52 -0.76
N ALA A 78 8.99 21.26 -0.81
CA ALA A 78 10.01 22.00 -0.07
C ALA A 78 10.10 23.46 -0.56
N VAL A 79 10.18 23.68 -1.89
CA VAL A 79 10.23 25.02 -2.49
C VAL A 79 8.95 25.82 -2.25
N THR A 80 7.79 25.15 -2.21
CA THR A 80 6.49 25.82 -2.01
C THR A 80 6.07 25.95 -0.55
N LEU A 81 6.83 25.38 0.40
CA LEU A 81 6.53 25.34 1.84
C LEU A 81 5.10 24.88 2.18
N ARG A 82 4.52 24.02 1.34
CA ARG A 82 3.12 23.57 1.43
C ARG A 82 3.00 22.06 1.54
N LEU A 83 3.79 21.46 2.44
CA LEU A 83 3.62 20.06 2.76
C LEU A 83 2.53 19.87 3.83
N PRO A 84 1.56 18.97 3.61
CA PRO A 84 0.71 18.55 4.71
C PRO A 84 1.59 17.89 5.77
N THR A 85 1.38 18.26 7.04
CA THR A 85 2.19 17.82 8.19
C THR A 85 2.50 16.31 8.21
N PRO A 86 1.57 15.40 7.87
CA PRO A 86 1.88 13.97 7.86
C PRO A 86 2.91 13.54 6.80
N LEU A 87 2.98 14.23 5.66
CA LEU A 87 4.02 13.95 4.66
C LEU A 87 5.39 14.42 5.17
N ILE A 88 5.46 15.56 5.86
CA ILE A 88 6.71 16.03 6.49
C ILE A 88 7.24 14.98 7.47
N TRP A 89 6.37 14.47 8.34
CA TRP A 89 6.74 13.41 9.29
C TRP A 89 7.20 12.14 8.59
N LEU A 90 6.48 11.70 7.55
CA LEU A 90 6.87 10.51 6.78
C LEU A 90 8.25 10.69 6.13
N PHE A 91 8.53 11.87 5.58
CA PHE A 91 9.82 12.17 4.96
C PHE A 91 10.94 12.31 5.98
N ALA A 92 10.70 12.98 7.10
CA ALA A 92 11.67 13.08 8.19
C ALA A 92 12.00 11.68 8.74
N ALA A 93 10.99 10.84 8.99
CA ALA A 93 11.17 9.46 9.42
C ALA A 93 11.97 8.66 8.39
N THR A 94 11.66 8.82 7.10
CA THR A 94 12.41 8.15 6.00
C THR A 94 13.87 8.58 5.99
N GLY A 95 14.16 9.88 6.12
CA GLY A 95 15.53 10.39 6.17
C GLY A 95 16.31 9.87 7.37
N VAL A 96 15.68 9.84 8.56
CA VAL A 96 16.27 9.25 9.76
C VAL A 96 16.56 7.76 9.55
N GLN A 97 15.64 6.99 8.99
CA GLN A 97 15.87 5.55 8.75
C GLN A 97 16.94 5.26 7.70
N MET A 98 17.11 6.14 6.70
CA MET A 98 18.26 6.05 5.79
C MET A 98 19.57 6.26 6.55
N ALA A 99 19.63 7.27 7.42
CA ALA A 99 20.82 7.54 8.23
C ALA A 99 21.14 6.38 9.18
N VAL A 100 20.14 5.87 9.92
CA VAL A 100 20.30 4.70 10.80
C VAL A 100 20.78 3.49 10.01
N GLY A 101 20.15 3.19 8.87
CA GLY A 101 20.56 2.04 8.04
C GLY A 101 21.98 2.17 7.51
N MET A 102 22.42 3.37 7.13
CA MET A 102 23.80 3.61 6.69
C MET A 102 24.82 3.41 7.83
N ILE A 103 24.48 3.84 9.04
CA ILE A 103 25.33 3.68 10.22
C ILE A 103 25.44 2.20 10.62
N VAL A 104 24.33 1.47 10.55
CA VAL A 104 24.27 0.08 11.03
C VAL A 104 24.88 -0.90 10.04
N TYR A 105 24.57 -0.76 8.74
CA TYR A 105 24.93 -1.78 7.75
C TYR A 105 26.17 -1.43 6.93
N HIS A 106 26.59 -0.17 6.93
CA HIS A 106 27.67 0.33 6.07
C HIS A 106 27.53 -0.05 4.58
N ASN A 107 26.32 -0.41 4.14
CA ASN A 107 26.04 -0.81 2.77
C ASN A 107 24.95 0.07 2.15
N PRO A 108 25.31 0.99 1.23
CA PRO A 108 24.32 1.86 0.60
C PRO A 108 23.32 1.09 -0.26
N VAL A 109 23.69 -0.05 -0.85
CA VAL A 109 22.79 -0.85 -1.70
C VAL A 109 21.61 -1.39 -0.88
N ALA A 110 21.87 -1.85 0.34
CA ALA A 110 20.83 -2.31 1.25
C ALA A 110 19.87 -1.17 1.63
N VAL A 111 20.42 -0.01 2.01
CA VAL A 111 19.63 1.16 2.42
C VAL A 111 18.76 1.67 1.27
N PHE A 112 19.33 1.82 0.06
CA PHE A 112 18.57 2.24 -1.11
C PHE A 112 17.53 1.21 -1.54
N SER A 113 17.84 -0.09 -1.43
CA SER A 113 16.86 -1.15 -1.67
C SER A 113 15.70 -1.07 -0.68
N GLY A 114 15.96 -0.77 0.60
CA GLY A 114 14.93 -0.59 1.61
C GLY A 114 14.06 0.65 1.35
N PHE A 115 14.70 1.79 1.06
CA PHE A 115 13.99 3.03 0.70
C PHE A 115 13.07 2.84 -0.51
N LYS A 116 13.57 2.16 -1.55
CA LYS A 116 12.82 1.84 -2.77
C LYS A 116 11.50 1.11 -2.48
N LEU A 117 11.45 0.24 -1.46
CA LEU A 117 10.23 -0.49 -1.11
C LEU A 117 9.11 0.45 -0.63
N LEU A 118 9.41 1.59 -0.02
CA LEU A 118 8.39 2.52 0.47
C LEU A 118 7.91 3.53 -0.56
N CYS A 119 8.69 3.77 -1.62
CA CYS A 119 8.34 4.75 -2.64
C CYS A 119 6.94 4.52 -3.28
N PRO A 120 6.47 3.29 -3.53
CA PRO A 120 5.12 3.04 -4.01
C PRO A 120 4.01 3.54 -3.07
N ILE A 121 4.14 3.36 -1.75
CA ILE A 121 3.16 3.91 -0.78
C ILE A 121 3.14 5.42 -0.87
N ILE A 122 4.32 6.05 -0.86
CA ILE A 122 4.46 7.50 -0.90
C ILE A 122 3.83 8.04 -2.18
N ALA A 123 4.12 7.44 -3.33
CA ALA A 123 3.55 7.83 -4.62
C ALA A 123 2.03 7.75 -4.64
N VAL A 124 1.44 6.67 -4.11
CA VAL A 124 -0.02 6.49 -4.08
C VAL A 124 -0.70 7.44 -3.09
N LEU A 125 -0.09 7.72 -1.94
CA LEU A 125 -0.57 8.73 -0.99
C LEU A 125 -0.64 10.13 -1.62
N MET A 126 0.22 10.40 -2.59
CA MET A 126 0.27 11.66 -3.31
C MET A 126 -0.70 11.71 -4.52
N LEU A 127 -1.31 10.58 -4.91
CA LEU A 127 -2.29 10.53 -5.99
C LEU A 127 -3.69 11.02 -5.52
N PRO A 128 -4.34 11.93 -6.28
CA PRO A 128 -5.72 12.28 -6.03
C PRO A 128 -6.67 11.10 -6.30
N PRO A 129 -7.68 10.85 -5.45
CA PRO A 129 -8.63 9.75 -5.63
C PRO A 129 -9.37 9.81 -6.98
N GLY A 130 -9.63 11.03 -7.48
CA GLY A 130 -10.28 11.24 -8.78
C GLY A 130 -9.47 10.71 -9.97
N TYR A 131 -8.14 10.67 -9.86
CA TYR A 131 -7.28 10.16 -10.93
C TYR A 131 -7.34 8.63 -11.03
N ILE A 132 -7.37 7.95 -9.88
CA ILE A 132 -7.50 6.48 -9.78
C ILE A 132 -8.86 6.01 -10.34
N ASN A 133 -9.86 6.89 -10.30
CA ASN A 133 -11.19 6.65 -10.85
C ASN A 133 -11.32 6.99 -12.35
N ALA A 134 -10.24 7.37 -13.03
CA ALA A 134 -10.28 7.68 -14.46
C ALA A 134 -10.53 6.42 -15.30
N LYS A 135 -11.35 6.55 -16.37
CA LYS A 135 -11.74 5.42 -17.23
C LYS A 135 -10.55 4.67 -17.81
N TRP A 136 -9.53 5.39 -18.29
CA TRP A 136 -8.35 4.78 -18.91
C TRP A 136 -7.51 4.00 -17.87
N TRP A 137 -7.35 4.55 -16.66
CA TRP A 137 -6.66 3.88 -15.54
C TRP A 137 -7.32 2.54 -15.24
N ARG A 138 -8.65 2.55 -15.14
CA ARG A 138 -9.47 1.35 -14.94
C ARG A 138 -9.27 0.34 -16.07
N THR A 139 -9.30 0.78 -17.32
CA THR A 139 -9.11 -0.12 -18.47
C THR A 139 -7.74 -0.80 -18.39
N VAL A 140 -6.68 -0.04 -18.06
CA VAL A 140 -5.33 -0.61 -17.88
C VAL A 140 -5.31 -1.63 -16.74
N CYS A 141 -5.88 -1.32 -15.57
CA CYS A 141 -5.95 -2.28 -14.46
C CYS A 141 -6.76 -3.54 -14.80
N LEU A 142 -7.86 -3.41 -15.54
CA LEU A 142 -8.67 -4.54 -15.99
C LEU A 142 -7.89 -5.43 -16.97
N VAL A 143 -7.17 -4.83 -17.92
CA VAL A 143 -6.31 -5.56 -18.85
C VAL A 143 -5.21 -6.30 -18.10
N LEU A 144 -4.52 -5.63 -17.16
CA LEU A 144 -3.50 -6.27 -16.33
C LEU A 144 -4.06 -7.41 -15.48
N LEU A 145 -5.27 -7.25 -14.93
CA LEU A 145 -5.95 -8.32 -14.17
C LEU A 145 -6.24 -9.52 -15.08
N ALA A 146 -6.80 -9.28 -16.26
CA ALA A 146 -7.12 -10.32 -17.23
C ALA A 146 -5.86 -11.07 -17.68
N LEU A 147 -4.78 -10.34 -18.00
CA LEU A 147 -3.49 -10.92 -18.37
C LEU A 147 -2.87 -11.72 -17.22
N GLY A 148 -2.95 -11.23 -15.98
CA GLY A 148 -2.47 -11.96 -14.81
C GLY A 148 -3.24 -13.26 -14.57
N ILE A 149 -4.58 -13.25 -14.66
CA ILE A 149 -5.41 -14.45 -14.54
C ILE A 149 -5.14 -15.42 -15.69
N ALA A 150 -5.01 -14.92 -16.92
CA ALA A 150 -4.66 -15.73 -18.08
C ALA A 150 -3.26 -16.36 -17.93
N GLY A 151 -2.31 -15.62 -17.36
CA GLY A 151 -0.98 -16.11 -17.01
C GLY A 151 -1.01 -17.28 -16.05
N VAL A 152 -1.79 -17.15 -14.96
CA VAL A 152 -2.03 -18.26 -14.01
C VAL A 152 -2.70 -19.46 -14.71
N ALA A 153 -3.64 -19.22 -15.62
CA ALA A 153 -4.31 -20.28 -16.39
C ALA A 153 -3.43 -20.96 -17.43
N ALA A 154 -2.42 -20.27 -17.94
CA ALA A 154 -1.44 -20.87 -18.84
C ALA A 154 -0.45 -21.74 -18.04
N ASP A 155 -0.02 -21.26 -16.87
CA ASP A 155 0.93 -21.95 -15.99
C ASP A 155 0.36 -23.24 -15.37
N THR A 156 -0.98 -23.36 -15.27
CA THR A 156 -1.62 -24.65 -14.91
C THR A 156 -1.55 -25.72 -15.99
N ARG A 157 -1.28 -25.34 -17.25
CA ARG A 157 -1.29 -26.25 -18.40
C ARG A 157 0.09 -26.50 -18.99
N MET A 158 1.02 -25.59 -18.75
CA MET A 158 2.35 -25.59 -19.36
C MET A 158 3.34 -25.04 -18.35
N THR A 159 4.49 -25.71 -18.21
CA THR A 159 5.60 -25.20 -17.40
C THR A 159 6.18 -23.96 -18.06
N MET A 160 6.23 -22.86 -17.31
CA MET A 160 6.73 -21.60 -17.83
C MET A 160 8.26 -21.59 -17.92
N PRO A 161 8.86 -20.99 -18.96
CA PRO A 161 10.32 -21.04 -19.19
C PRO A 161 11.13 -20.24 -18.15
N TRP A 162 10.47 -19.39 -17.36
CA TRP A 162 11.09 -18.59 -16.30
C TRP A 162 11.00 -19.25 -14.91
N THR A 163 10.27 -20.34 -14.76
CA THR A 163 10.18 -21.09 -13.49
C THR A 163 11.50 -21.80 -13.22
N GLY A 164 12.08 -21.62 -12.03
CA GLY A 164 13.38 -22.17 -11.65
C GLY A 164 14.60 -21.45 -12.23
N TYR A 165 14.40 -20.41 -13.07
CA TYR A 165 15.50 -19.64 -13.65
C TYR A 165 16.11 -18.67 -12.63
N SER A 166 17.42 -18.71 -12.41
CA SER A 166 18.14 -17.78 -11.52
C SER A 166 18.85 -16.68 -12.31
N VAL A 167 18.83 -15.46 -11.79
CA VAL A 167 19.48 -14.28 -12.34
C VAL A 167 20.41 -13.68 -11.29
N SER A 168 21.67 -13.49 -11.66
CA SER A 168 22.63 -12.79 -10.81
C SER A 168 22.43 -11.27 -10.89
N GLN A 169 22.15 -10.60 -9.77
CA GLN A 169 21.98 -9.15 -9.73
C GLN A 169 22.78 -8.55 -8.57
N PHE A 170 23.73 -7.66 -8.89
CA PHE A 170 24.58 -6.99 -7.90
C PHE A 170 25.29 -7.96 -6.94
N GLY A 171 25.77 -9.10 -7.46
CA GLY A 171 26.45 -10.13 -6.67
C GLY A 171 25.54 -11.02 -5.82
N VAL A 172 24.22 -10.92 -5.99
CA VAL A 172 23.23 -11.78 -5.32
C VAL A 172 22.41 -12.53 -6.36
N GLU A 173 22.37 -13.86 -6.24
CA GLU A 173 21.51 -14.71 -7.05
C GLU A 173 20.04 -14.53 -6.66
N ARG A 174 19.19 -14.28 -7.66
CA ARG A 174 17.74 -14.13 -7.48
C ARG A 174 16.97 -14.94 -8.50
N GLU A 175 15.98 -15.68 -8.04
CA GLU A 175 15.08 -16.41 -8.93
C GLU A 175 14.18 -15.45 -9.72
N ALA A 176 14.07 -15.68 -11.03
CA ALA A 176 13.13 -15.02 -11.93
C ALA A 176 11.71 -15.50 -11.66
N GLY A 177 11.49 -16.81 -11.61
CA GLY A 177 10.26 -17.45 -11.14
C GLY A 177 10.61 -18.48 -10.07
N ARG A 178 10.15 -18.25 -8.83
CA ARG A 178 10.42 -19.16 -7.71
C ARG A 178 9.62 -20.45 -7.87
N GLU A 179 10.33 -21.54 -8.12
CA GLU A 179 9.74 -22.88 -8.05
C GLU A 179 9.61 -23.27 -6.58
N TRP A 180 8.40 -23.64 -6.16
CA TRP A 180 8.16 -24.04 -4.77
C TRP A 180 7.00 -25.02 -4.68
N TRP A 181 7.21 -26.07 -3.89
CA TRP A 181 6.24 -27.14 -3.67
C TRP A 181 5.70 -27.07 -2.24
N ILE A 182 4.39 -27.27 -2.07
CA ILE A 182 3.76 -27.46 -0.76
C ILE A 182 2.88 -28.70 -0.83
N HIS A 183 3.15 -29.67 0.05
CA HIS A 183 2.36 -30.92 0.16
C HIS A 183 2.17 -31.63 -1.19
N GLY A 184 3.20 -31.67 -2.03
CA GLY A 184 3.15 -32.32 -3.35
C GLY A 184 2.42 -31.51 -4.45
N GLN A 185 1.98 -30.28 -4.17
CA GLN A 185 1.43 -29.36 -5.17
C GLN A 185 2.42 -28.24 -5.48
N GLU A 186 2.63 -27.98 -6.77
CA GLU A 186 3.42 -26.85 -7.26
C GLU A 186 2.68 -25.53 -7.02
N ARG A 187 3.38 -24.52 -6.50
CA ARG A 187 2.81 -23.18 -6.30
C ARG A 187 2.98 -22.32 -7.55
N ILE A 188 1.98 -22.38 -8.40
CA ILE A 188 1.88 -21.66 -9.67
C ILE A 188 1.99 -20.14 -9.45
N ALA A 189 2.87 -19.49 -10.21
CA ALA A 189 3.15 -18.05 -10.14
C ALA A 189 2.60 -17.30 -11.36
N GLY A 190 2.27 -18.00 -12.45
CA GLY A 190 1.84 -17.41 -13.71
C GLY A 190 2.96 -16.61 -14.37
N LEU A 191 2.64 -15.38 -14.77
CA LEU A 191 3.61 -14.44 -15.34
C LEU A 191 4.49 -13.75 -14.28
N GLY A 192 4.14 -13.88 -13.00
CA GLY A 192 4.82 -13.21 -11.89
C GLY A 192 6.03 -13.99 -11.38
N ALA A 193 6.80 -13.35 -10.49
CA ALA A 193 8.06 -13.91 -9.98
C ALA A 193 7.87 -14.93 -8.85
N ALA A 194 6.74 -14.87 -8.14
CA ALA A 194 6.40 -15.80 -7.07
C ALA A 194 4.89 -15.85 -6.87
N SER A 195 4.35 -17.02 -6.52
CA SER A 195 2.92 -17.24 -6.30
C SER A 195 2.28 -16.26 -5.30
N SER A 196 2.98 -15.93 -4.22
CA SER A 196 2.51 -14.96 -3.23
C SER A 196 2.43 -13.52 -3.78
N ALA A 197 3.43 -13.10 -4.56
CA ALA A 197 3.47 -11.79 -5.19
C ALA A 197 2.37 -11.65 -6.26
N SER A 198 2.22 -12.68 -7.11
CA SER A 198 1.17 -12.78 -8.11
C SER A 198 -0.22 -12.69 -7.48
N ALA A 199 -0.47 -13.44 -6.40
CA ALA A 199 -1.72 -13.40 -5.67
C ALA A 199 -2.02 -11.98 -5.10
N SER A 200 -1.03 -11.32 -4.52
CA SER A 200 -1.22 -9.98 -3.96
C SER A 200 -1.47 -8.91 -5.02
N VAL A 201 -0.82 -8.98 -6.19
CA VAL A 201 -1.09 -8.04 -7.29
C VAL A 201 -2.45 -8.29 -7.94
N LEU A 202 -2.87 -9.55 -8.09
CA LEU A 202 -4.21 -9.90 -8.57
C LEU A 202 -5.30 -9.40 -7.61
N LEU A 203 -5.11 -9.57 -6.30
CA LEU A 203 -6.01 -9.03 -5.29
C LEU A 203 -6.10 -7.49 -5.37
N LEU A 204 -4.96 -6.80 -5.47
CA LEU A 204 -4.92 -5.35 -5.63
C LEU A 204 -5.70 -4.90 -6.88
N LEU A 205 -5.42 -5.52 -8.03
CA LEU A 205 -6.06 -5.18 -9.30
C LEU A 205 -7.56 -5.46 -9.26
N ALA A 206 -7.99 -6.59 -8.71
CA ALA A 206 -9.39 -6.94 -8.55
C ALA A 206 -10.13 -5.90 -7.71
N LEU A 207 -9.57 -5.47 -6.58
CA LEU A 207 -10.18 -4.45 -5.73
C LEU A 207 -10.29 -3.10 -6.46
N ILE A 208 -9.25 -2.66 -7.18
CA ILE A 208 -9.29 -1.41 -7.96
C ILE A 208 -10.41 -1.45 -9.01
N VAL A 209 -10.55 -2.57 -9.73
CA VAL A 209 -11.56 -2.75 -10.78
C VAL A 209 -12.97 -2.84 -10.15
N LEU A 210 -13.13 -3.58 -9.05
CA LEU A 210 -14.40 -3.79 -8.35
C LEU A 210 -15.02 -2.50 -7.80
N ARG A 211 -14.21 -1.56 -7.29
CA ARG A 211 -14.68 -0.24 -6.83
C ARG A 211 -15.52 0.50 -7.87
N GLN A 212 -15.26 0.25 -9.14
CA GLN A 212 -15.86 0.98 -10.26
C GLN A 212 -16.87 0.13 -11.05
N ALA A 213 -16.96 -1.16 -10.76
CA ALA A 213 -17.93 -2.07 -11.36
C ALA A 213 -19.32 -1.85 -10.71
N ARG A 214 -20.27 -1.36 -11.51
CA ARG A 214 -21.65 -1.06 -11.06
C ARG A 214 -22.60 -2.26 -11.19
N ALA A 215 -22.45 -3.04 -12.25
CA ALA A 215 -23.33 -4.18 -12.52
C ALA A 215 -22.95 -5.36 -11.62
N TRP A 216 -23.93 -5.93 -10.91
CA TRP A 216 -23.68 -7.01 -9.95
C TRP A 216 -23.11 -8.28 -10.61
N HIS A 217 -23.58 -8.64 -11.81
CA HIS A 217 -23.05 -9.77 -12.58
C HIS A 217 -21.57 -9.60 -12.93
N VAL A 218 -21.15 -8.38 -13.31
CA VAL A 218 -19.75 -8.07 -13.63
C VAL A 218 -18.88 -8.18 -12.38
N ARG A 219 -19.38 -7.70 -11.24
CA ARG A 219 -18.69 -7.85 -9.95
C ARG A 219 -18.52 -9.32 -9.59
N LEU A 220 -19.59 -10.11 -9.70
CA LEU A 220 -19.57 -11.55 -9.42
C LEU A 220 -18.56 -12.27 -10.32
N LEU A 221 -18.55 -11.97 -11.62
CA LEU A 221 -17.58 -12.54 -12.56
C LEU A 221 -16.13 -12.24 -12.15
N ILE A 222 -15.83 -10.98 -11.78
CA ILE A 222 -14.49 -10.57 -11.32
C ILE A 222 -14.11 -11.33 -10.03
N TYR A 223 -15.04 -11.44 -9.08
CA TYR A 223 -14.80 -12.20 -7.84
C TYR A 223 -14.50 -13.66 -8.12
N VAL A 224 -15.34 -14.33 -8.91
CA VAL A 224 -15.18 -15.76 -9.22
C VAL A 224 -13.86 -16.00 -9.97
N ALA A 225 -13.56 -15.20 -10.99
CA ALA A 225 -12.32 -15.33 -11.75
C ALA A 225 -11.08 -15.09 -10.88
N THR A 226 -11.13 -14.10 -10.00
CA THR A 226 -10.00 -13.78 -9.10
C THR A 226 -9.88 -14.83 -7.99
N LEU A 227 -10.98 -15.30 -7.39
CA LEU A 227 -10.97 -16.38 -6.38
C LEU A 227 -10.37 -17.66 -6.95
N TRP A 228 -10.74 -18.02 -8.18
CA TRP A 228 -10.13 -19.14 -8.89
C TRP A 228 -8.61 -18.97 -9.01
N ALA A 229 -8.14 -17.80 -9.49
CA ALA A 229 -6.70 -17.55 -9.63
C ALA A 229 -5.95 -17.54 -8.28
N LEU A 230 -6.56 -16.99 -7.21
CA LEU A 230 -5.98 -16.98 -5.87
C LEU A 230 -5.92 -18.37 -5.23
N ASN A 231 -6.91 -19.22 -5.53
CA ASN A 231 -6.91 -20.62 -5.10
C ASN A 231 -5.78 -21.40 -5.81
N THR A 232 -5.64 -21.22 -7.12
CA THR A 232 -4.59 -21.85 -7.94
C THR A 232 -3.18 -21.42 -7.50
N THR A 233 -2.99 -20.15 -7.17
CA THR A 233 -1.71 -19.63 -6.64
C THR A 233 -1.46 -20.04 -5.17
N THR A 234 -2.34 -20.87 -4.57
CA THR A 234 -2.26 -21.39 -3.19
C THR A 234 -2.08 -20.31 -2.12
N SER A 235 -2.65 -19.12 -2.33
CA SER A 235 -2.51 -17.98 -1.42
C SER A 235 -3.72 -17.84 -0.48
N ARG A 236 -3.73 -18.65 0.59
CA ARG A 236 -4.85 -18.72 1.55
C ARG A 236 -5.25 -17.35 2.12
N THR A 237 -4.29 -16.52 2.51
CA THR A 237 -4.57 -15.18 3.05
C THR A 237 -5.26 -14.28 2.03
N ASN A 238 -4.73 -14.18 0.81
CA ASN A 238 -5.33 -13.34 -0.24
C ASN A 238 -6.73 -13.86 -0.62
N LEU A 239 -6.93 -15.18 -0.63
CA LEU A 239 -8.22 -15.82 -0.86
C LEU A 239 -9.23 -15.44 0.23
N ILE A 240 -8.87 -15.59 1.51
CA ILE A 240 -9.73 -15.20 2.65
C ILE A 240 -10.05 -13.71 2.57
N ALA A 241 -9.06 -12.87 2.28
CA ALA A 241 -9.26 -11.43 2.17
C ALA A 241 -10.24 -11.06 1.05
N LEU A 242 -10.13 -11.71 -0.12
CA LEU A 242 -11.06 -11.51 -1.23
C LEU A 242 -12.46 -12.05 -0.91
N ALA A 243 -12.56 -13.20 -0.23
CA ALA A 243 -13.84 -13.77 0.19
C ALA A 243 -14.55 -12.84 1.19
N VAL A 244 -13.83 -12.29 2.16
CA VAL A 244 -14.38 -11.28 3.09
C VAL A 244 -14.79 -10.02 2.33
N ALA A 245 -14.00 -9.55 1.36
CA ALA A 245 -14.39 -8.42 0.51
C ALA A 245 -15.69 -8.71 -0.26
N MET A 246 -15.83 -9.93 -0.81
CA MET A 246 -17.04 -10.38 -1.50
C MET A 246 -18.25 -10.38 -0.58
N ILE A 247 -18.11 -10.94 0.63
CA ILE A 247 -19.16 -10.95 1.65
C ILE A 247 -19.56 -9.51 1.96
N VAL A 248 -18.60 -8.62 2.28
CA VAL A 248 -18.88 -7.21 2.60
C VAL A 248 -19.59 -6.47 1.47
N ASP A 249 -19.23 -6.75 0.21
CA ASP A 249 -19.79 -6.06 -0.95
C ASP A 249 -21.19 -6.55 -1.34
N PHE A 250 -21.50 -7.83 -1.14
CA PHE A 250 -22.84 -8.39 -1.39
C PHE A 250 -23.73 -8.46 -0.15
N TRP A 251 -23.18 -8.19 1.04
CA TRP A 251 -23.96 -8.20 2.28
C TRP A 251 -25.04 -7.12 2.20
N PRO A 252 -26.31 -7.45 2.46
CA PRO A 252 -27.41 -6.50 2.35
C PRO A 252 -27.35 -5.51 3.52
N TRP A 253 -26.51 -4.48 3.37
CA TRP A 253 -26.21 -3.46 4.38
C TRP A 253 -27.44 -2.74 4.93
N HIS A 254 -28.45 -2.65 4.07
CA HIS A 254 -29.72 -2.01 4.33
C HIS A 254 -30.60 -2.77 5.33
N TRP A 255 -30.31 -4.03 5.63
CA TRP A 255 -31.01 -4.82 6.66
C TRP A 255 -30.43 -4.61 8.07
N PHE A 256 -29.20 -4.10 8.15
CA PHE A 256 -28.46 -3.92 9.40
C PHE A 256 -27.99 -2.47 9.56
N GLN A 257 -28.84 -1.49 9.23
CA GLN A 257 -28.48 -0.06 9.21
C GLN A 257 -27.95 0.46 10.57
N ASN A 258 -28.33 -0.20 11.67
CA ASN A 258 -27.88 0.09 13.04
C ASN A 258 -26.78 -0.87 13.56
N LEU A 259 -26.52 -1.98 12.86
CA LEU A 259 -25.63 -3.08 13.30
C LEU A 259 -24.40 -3.26 12.40
N GLY A 260 -24.37 -2.64 11.23
CA GLY A 260 -23.29 -2.81 10.31
C GLY A 260 -21.94 -2.33 10.87
N PRO A 261 -20.71 -2.85 10.51
CA PRO A 261 -19.56 -2.41 11.22
C PRO A 261 -19.35 -0.93 10.99
N GLY A 262 -19.61 -0.18 12.06
CA GLY A 262 -19.27 1.22 12.16
C GLY A 262 -17.76 1.38 12.02
N CYS A 263 -17.33 2.64 11.92
CA CYS A 263 -15.92 2.99 12.03
C CYS A 263 -15.26 2.34 13.27
N LYS A 264 -16.04 2.09 14.34
CA LYS A 264 -15.58 1.43 15.58
C LYS A 264 -15.19 -0.03 15.41
N THR A 265 -16.00 -0.86 14.73
CA THR A 265 -15.72 -2.29 14.53
C THR A 265 -14.68 -2.53 13.45
N LEU A 266 -14.66 -1.71 12.39
CA LEU A 266 -13.53 -1.69 11.45
C LEU A 266 -12.24 -1.29 12.18
N GLY A 267 -12.30 -0.27 13.05
CA GLY A 267 -11.18 0.15 13.88
C GLY A 267 -10.73 -0.93 14.85
N ALA A 268 -11.66 -1.63 15.50
CA ALA A 268 -11.35 -2.74 16.40
C ALA A 268 -10.71 -3.91 15.64
N LEU A 269 -11.28 -4.32 14.50
CA LEU A 269 -10.71 -5.38 13.66
C LEU A 269 -9.31 -4.98 13.16
N LEU A 270 -9.14 -3.74 12.68
CA LEU A 270 -7.84 -3.23 12.27
C LEU A 270 -6.84 -3.28 13.42
N SER A 271 -7.20 -2.78 14.60
CA SER A 271 -6.34 -2.83 15.77
C SER A 271 -6.01 -4.27 16.18
N ILE A 272 -6.98 -5.18 16.18
CA ILE A 272 -6.76 -6.60 16.50
C ILE A 272 -5.82 -7.22 15.46
N CYS A 273 -6.14 -7.14 14.17
CA CYS A 273 -5.31 -7.73 13.12
C CYS A 273 -3.91 -7.11 13.05
N PHE A 274 -3.76 -5.84 13.41
CA PHE A 274 -2.48 -5.15 13.40
C PHE A 274 -1.63 -5.48 14.63
N PHE A 275 -2.20 -5.43 15.85
CA PHE A 275 -1.45 -5.60 17.10
C PHE A 275 -1.46 -7.03 17.67
N LEU A 276 -2.54 -7.80 17.49
CA LEU A 276 -2.69 -9.13 18.10
C LEU A 276 -1.56 -10.09 17.69
N PRO A 277 -1.13 -10.18 16.42
CA PRO A 277 0.01 -11.00 16.05
C PRO A 277 1.29 -10.67 16.82
N ALA A 278 1.57 -9.39 17.00
CA ALA A 278 2.77 -8.95 17.69
C ALA A 278 2.72 -9.22 19.20
N LEU A 279 1.55 -9.03 19.81
CA LEU A 279 1.30 -9.38 21.21
C LEU A 279 1.35 -10.90 21.41
N ALA A 280 0.83 -11.68 20.47
CA ALA A 280 0.90 -13.14 20.52
C ALA A 280 2.36 -13.63 20.43
N GLY A 281 3.17 -13.05 19.55
CA GLY A 281 4.60 -13.37 19.48
C GLY A 281 5.35 -13.04 20.78
N LEU A 282 5.04 -11.89 21.40
CA LEU A 282 5.62 -11.51 22.70
C LEU A 282 5.16 -12.43 23.83
N TRP A 283 3.89 -12.84 23.83
CA TRP A 283 3.34 -13.73 24.84
C TRP A 283 3.90 -15.16 24.72
N LEU A 284 4.15 -15.63 23.50
CA LEU A 284 4.77 -16.94 23.26
C LEU A 284 6.26 -16.97 23.62
N LEU A 285 6.98 -15.85 23.55
CA LEU A 285 8.32 -15.74 24.13
C LEU A 285 8.32 -15.94 25.66
N ALA A 286 7.20 -15.65 26.32
CA ALA A 286 7.09 -15.75 27.77
C ALA A 286 6.64 -17.15 28.26
N ILE A 287 6.30 -18.07 27.34
CA ILE A 287 5.78 -19.40 27.69
C ILE A 287 6.62 -20.48 27.04
N ASP A 288 7.33 -21.24 27.86
CA ASP A 288 8.02 -22.47 27.45
C ASP A 288 7.00 -23.60 27.26
N GLY A 289 7.05 -24.25 26.09
CA GLY A 289 6.34 -25.50 25.82
C GLY A 289 4.93 -25.34 25.26
N VAL A 290 4.80 -25.43 23.94
CA VAL A 290 3.51 -25.63 23.27
C VAL A 290 3.55 -26.99 22.57
N GLY A 291 2.57 -27.84 22.89
CA GLY A 291 2.48 -29.24 22.42
C GLY A 291 2.23 -29.39 20.92
N GLU A 292 2.26 -30.63 20.44
CA GLU A 292 2.17 -31.00 19.02
C GLU A 292 0.93 -30.43 18.32
N ILE A 293 1.12 -29.86 17.12
CA ILE A 293 0.12 -29.05 16.42
C ILE A 293 -0.25 -29.68 15.08
N SER A 294 -1.53 -29.56 14.70
CA SER A 294 -2.09 -30.15 13.47
C SER A 294 -1.47 -29.61 12.18
N VAL A 295 -1.30 -30.52 11.21
CA VAL A 295 -0.60 -30.32 9.93
C VAL A 295 -1.20 -29.18 9.08
N GLY A 296 -2.49 -28.86 9.25
CA GLY A 296 -3.20 -27.83 8.48
C GLY A 296 -2.83 -26.38 8.82
N MET A 297 -2.23 -26.14 10.00
CA MET A 297 -1.84 -24.81 10.51
C MET A 297 -0.33 -24.52 10.41
N SER A 298 0.44 -25.39 9.74
CA SER A 298 1.91 -25.35 9.74
C SER A 298 2.52 -23.96 9.48
N SER A 299 1.98 -23.18 8.54
CA SER A 299 2.51 -21.82 8.27
C SER A 299 2.21 -20.82 9.39
N THR A 300 1.04 -20.87 10.01
CA THR A 300 0.67 -19.96 11.12
C THR A 300 1.42 -20.33 12.39
N VAL A 301 1.63 -21.63 12.60
CA VAL A 301 2.43 -22.18 13.69
C VAL A 301 3.88 -21.73 13.57
N VAL A 302 4.50 -21.87 12.40
CA VAL A 302 5.88 -21.40 12.17
C VAL A 302 5.99 -19.89 12.44
N ARG A 303 4.97 -19.09 12.12
CA ARG A 303 4.97 -17.66 12.41
C ARG A 303 4.91 -17.37 13.91
N LEU A 304 4.00 -18.04 14.61
CA LEU A 304 3.79 -17.87 16.04
C LEU A 304 4.99 -18.33 16.88
N HIS A 305 5.69 -19.38 16.45
CA HIS A 305 6.80 -19.97 17.20
C HIS A 305 8.19 -19.50 16.75
N VAL A 306 8.35 -19.08 15.50
CA VAL A 306 9.66 -18.75 14.95
C VAL A 306 9.68 -17.31 14.50
N THR A 307 8.85 -16.93 13.52
CA THR A 307 8.99 -15.64 12.84
C THR A 307 8.69 -14.44 13.74
N TRP A 308 7.58 -14.44 14.47
CA TRP A 308 7.20 -13.29 15.30
C TRP A 308 8.05 -13.17 16.58
N PRO A 309 8.31 -14.26 17.33
CA PRO A 309 9.29 -14.26 18.42
C PRO A 309 10.67 -13.77 17.98
N GLY A 310 11.20 -14.29 16.87
CA GLY A 310 12.55 -13.92 16.44
C GLY A 310 12.70 -12.45 16.03
N VAL A 311 11.64 -11.80 15.54
CA VAL A 311 11.67 -10.34 15.31
C VAL A 311 11.75 -9.59 16.65
N TRP A 312 11.10 -10.08 17.69
CA TRP A 312 11.23 -9.51 19.03
C TRP A 312 12.63 -9.73 19.59
N ASP A 313 13.21 -10.92 19.44
CA ASP A 313 14.60 -11.19 19.83
C ASP A 313 15.56 -10.22 19.14
N MET A 314 15.39 -9.99 17.83
CA MET A 314 16.17 -9.00 17.08
C MET A 314 16.00 -7.56 17.59
N ILE A 315 14.81 -7.18 18.05
CA ILE A 315 14.57 -5.86 18.67
C ILE A 315 15.30 -5.77 20.02
N MET A 316 15.26 -6.84 20.82
CA MET A 316 15.87 -6.89 22.15
C MET A 316 17.39 -6.92 22.07
N ASP A 317 17.96 -7.71 21.16
CA ASP A 317 19.40 -7.80 20.90
C ASP A 317 19.98 -6.46 20.43
N GLY A 318 19.20 -5.71 19.64
CA GLY A 318 19.54 -4.36 19.20
C GLY A 318 19.50 -3.29 20.31
N GLY A 319 19.04 -3.64 21.51
CA GLY A 319 18.99 -2.77 22.69
C GLY A 319 18.00 -1.59 22.60
N PRO A 320 18.04 -0.67 23.58
CA PRO A 320 17.07 0.43 23.70
C PRO A 320 17.05 1.38 22.50
N ALA A 321 18.19 1.56 21.82
CA ALA A 321 18.30 2.39 20.63
C ALA A 321 17.48 1.83 19.47
N THR A 322 17.51 0.51 19.27
CA THR A 322 16.73 -0.20 18.24
C THR A 322 15.23 -0.14 18.55
N ALA A 323 14.84 -0.30 19.81
CA ALA A 323 13.43 -0.14 20.21
C ALA A 323 12.89 1.28 19.94
N LEU A 324 13.73 2.32 20.14
CA LEU A 324 13.32 3.70 19.95
C LEU A 324 13.34 4.13 18.47
N LEU A 325 14.46 3.93 17.78
CA LEU A 325 14.70 4.44 16.43
C LEU A 325 14.41 3.41 15.33
N GLY A 326 14.34 2.13 15.67
CA GLY A 326 14.32 1.05 14.69
C GLY A 326 15.72 0.74 14.17
N HIS A 327 15.81 -0.30 13.34
CA HIS A 327 17.07 -0.83 12.84
C HIS A 327 17.49 -0.26 11.47
N GLY A 328 16.75 0.71 10.92
CA GLY A 328 17.15 1.44 9.70
C GLY A 328 16.99 0.65 8.40
N PHE A 329 16.88 1.35 7.26
CA PHE A 329 16.57 0.67 5.99
C PHE A 329 17.65 -0.36 5.63
N GLY A 330 17.21 -1.49 5.11
CA GLY A 330 18.09 -2.65 4.90
C GLY A 330 17.91 -3.75 5.94
N SER A 331 17.14 -3.49 7.01
CA SER A 331 16.94 -4.46 8.09
C SER A 331 15.97 -5.60 7.79
N VAL A 332 14.98 -5.37 6.91
CA VAL A 332 13.94 -6.37 6.62
C VAL A 332 13.76 -6.57 5.13
N GLY A 333 13.40 -7.81 4.78
CA GLY A 333 12.93 -8.18 3.46
C GLY A 333 14.03 -8.24 2.40
N PRO A 334 13.70 -8.00 1.11
CA PRO A 334 14.64 -8.14 0.01
C PRO A 334 15.89 -7.27 0.14
N ALA A 335 15.85 -6.22 0.97
CA ALA A 335 16.98 -5.33 1.22
C ALA A 335 18.03 -5.95 2.17
N ALA A 336 17.61 -6.83 3.09
CA ALA A 336 18.51 -7.51 4.03
C ALA A 336 19.44 -8.52 3.35
N PHE A 337 19.11 -9.00 2.16
CA PHE A 337 20.03 -9.85 1.37
C PHE A 337 21.36 -9.15 1.04
N TYR A 338 21.38 -7.82 1.03
CA TYR A 338 22.59 -7.06 0.73
C TYR A 338 23.45 -6.78 1.96
N THR A 339 22.97 -7.03 3.19
CA THR A 339 23.70 -6.64 4.41
C THR A 339 24.56 -7.76 5.00
N GLY A 340 24.47 -8.99 4.50
CA GLY A 340 25.14 -10.16 5.08
C GLY A 340 24.55 -10.62 6.42
N VAL A 341 23.72 -9.79 7.07
CA VAL A 341 22.94 -10.09 8.30
C VAL A 341 21.65 -10.85 7.95
N TYR A 342 21.66 -11.58 6.84
CA TYR A 342 20.46 -12.25 6.33
C TYR A 342 20.14 -13.48 7.18
N VAL A 343 19.12 -13.36 8.03
CA VAL A 343 18.60 -14.49 8.79
C VAL A 343 17.34 -15.01 8.10
N SER A 344 17.51 -16.11 7.37
CA SER A 344 16.51 -16.71 6.46
C SER A 344 15.09 -16.88 7.02
N PRO A 345 14.84 -17.32 8.28
CA PRO A 345 13.47 -17.40 8.82
C PRO A 345 12.82 -16.03 9.10
N PHE A 346 13.60 -14.95 9.25
CA PHE A 346 13.11 -13.59 9.59
C PHE A 346 13.04 -12.66 8.39
N SER A 347 13.57 -13.10 7.25
CA SER A 347 13.51 -12.41 5.96
C SER A 347 12.08 -12.13 5.47
N ALA A 348 11.06 -12.74 6.06
CA ALA A 348 9.64 -12.58 5.73
C ALA A 348 8.85 -12.18 6.97
N VAL A 349 9.16 -11.03 7.58
CA VAL A 349 8.26 -10.42 8.58
C VAL A 349 6.91 -10.19 7.92
N ASP A 350 6.00 -11.12 8.16
CA ASP A 350 4.71 -11.26 7.48
C ASP A 350 3.55 -10.65 8.27
N ASN A 351 3.91 -9.72 9.15
CA ASN A 351 3.02 -8.86 9.89
C ASN A 351 3.46 -7.40 9.68
N LEU A 352 2.53 -6.54 9.27
CA LEU A 352 2.80 -5.15 8.95
C LEU A 352 3.29 -4.35 10.17
N PHE A 353 2.78 -4.66 11.37
CA PHE A 353 3.20 -3.98 12.59
C PHE A 353 4.63 -4.34 12.97
N LEU A 354 4.97 -5.64 13.03
CA LEU A 354 6.34 -6.08 13.32
C LEU A 354 7.34 -5.54 12.29
N TYR A 355 6.94 -5.51 11.01
CA TYR A 355 7.75 -4.93 9.94
C TYR A 355 8.04 -3.46 10.22
N ILE A 356 7.00 -2.66 10.48
CA ILE A 356 7.14 -1.23 10.75
C ILE A 356 7.85 -0.97 12.08
N LEU A 357 7.61 -1.77 13.12
CA LEU A 357 8.20 -1.63 14.44
C LEU A 357 9.71 -1.92 14.40
N TYR A 358 10.13 -3.03 13.81
CA TYR A 358 11.57 -3.33 13.73
C TYR A 358 12.29 -2.34 12.80
N GLN A 359 11.62 -1.89 11.74
CA GLN A 359 12.19 -0.93 10.78
C GLN A 359 12.26 0.51 11.32
N PHE A 360 11.26 0.98 12.07
CA PHE A 360 11.12 2.40 12.48
C PHE A 360 11.08 2.61 14.01
N GLY A 361 11.15 1.55 14.81
CA GLY A 361 11.03 1.62 16.26
C GLY A 361 9.71 2.22 16.71
N LEU A 362 9.76 3.06 17.74
CA LEU A 362 8.59 3.73 18.29
C LEU A 362 7.90 4.67 17.30
N PHE A 363 8.64 5.26 16.34
CA PHE A 363 8.03 6.02 15.25
C PHE A 363 7.13 5.16 14.39
N GLY A 364 7.49 3.88 14.23
CA GLY A 364 6.67 2.89 13.55
C GLY A 364 5.31 2.68 14.19
N LEU A 365 5.24 2.64 15.53
CA LEU A 365 3.98 2.56 16.27
C LEU A 365 3.07 3.76 15.95
N LEU A 366 3.62 4.97 15.95
CA LEU A 366 2.88 6.19 15.61
C LEU A 366 2.36 6.16 14.17
N MET A 367 3.18 5.67 13.23
CA MET A 367 2.77 5.47 11.83
C MET A 367 1.64 4.45 11.72
N GLY A 368 1.71 3.34 12.47
CA GLY A 368 0.65 2.34 12.54
C GLY A 368 -0.68 2.90 13.06
N VAL A 369 -0.63 3.67 14.15
CA VAL A 369 -1.82 4.33 14.71
C VAL A 369 -2.43 5.32 13.71
N GLU A 370 -1.62 6.12 13.03
CA GLU A 370 -2.09 7.04 11.99
C GLU A 370 -2.67 6.30 10.78
N LEU A 371 -2.08 5.17 10.37
CA LEU A 371 -2.62 4.31 9.33
C LEU A 371 -4.01 3.79 9.72
N ILE A 372 -4.17 3.24 10.93
CA ILE A 372 -5.47 2.77 11.44
C ILE A 372 -6.48 3.93 11.45
N ARG A 373 -6.11 5.11 11.96
CA ARG A 373 -6.97 6.31 11.96
C ARG A 373 -7.47 6.68 10.56
N ARG A 374 -6.63 6.54 9.53
CA ARG A 374 -7.02 6.80 8.14
C ARG A 374 -7.93 5.72 7.59
N LEU A 375 -7.60 4.45 7.82
CA LEU A 375 -8.39 3.31 7.34
C LEU A 375 -9.82 3.31 7.92
N VAL A 376 -9.97 3.72 9.19
CA VAL A 376 -11.27 3.88 9.84
C VAL A 376 -12.13 4.99 9.22
N ARG A 377 -11.50 5.97 8.56
CA ARG A 377 -12.15 7.10 7.87
C ARG A 377 -12.48 6.82 6.41
N VAL A 378 -12.15 5.62 5.90
CA VAL A 378 -12.47 5.24 4.52
C VAL A 378 -14.00 5.32 4.29
N PRO A 379 -14.45 5.95 3.19
CA PRO A 379 -15.88 6.04 2.88
C PRO A 379 -16.55 4.67 2.84
N ARG A 380 -17.82 4.60 3.27
CA ARG A 380 -18.65 3.38 3.22
C ARG A 380 -18.52 2.55 1.94
N PRO A 381 -18.61 3.11 0.71
CA PRO A 381 -18.53 2.31 -0.52
C PRO A 381 -17.16 1.63 -0.74
N ASP A 382 -16.11 2.10 -0.09
CA ASP A 382 -14.73 1.61 -0.23
C ASP A 382 -14.26 0.84 1.02
N ARG A 383 -15.15 0.55 1.98
CA ARG A 383 -14.76 -0.09 3.26
C ARG A 383 -14.23 -1.51 3.10
N HIS A 384 -14.65 -2.25 2.07
CA HIS A 384 -14.11 -3.58 1.78
C HIS A 384 -12.58 -3.55 1.64
N ILE A 385 -12.00 -2.46 1.12
CA ILE A 385 -10.54 -2.28 1.00
C ILE A 385 -9.89 -2.18 2.40
N GLY A 386 -10.54 -1.48 3.32
CA GLY A 386 -10.09 -1.39 4.71
C GLY A 386 -10.10 -2.73 5.42
N PHE A 387 -11.15 -3.55 5.21
CA PHE A 387 -11.24 -4.92 5.74
C PHE A 387 -10.17 -5.83 5.15
N VAL A 388 -9.95 -5.76 3.83
CA VAL A 388 -8.87 -6.50 3.17
C VAL A 388 -7.54 -6.14 3.82
N ILE A 389 -7.23 -4.85 3.95
CA ILE A 389 -5.96 -4.41 4.55
C ILE A 389 -5.82 -4.86 5.98
N ALA A 390 -6.90 -4.90 6.77
CA ALA A 390 -6.85 -5.47 8.12
C ALA A 390 -6.34 -6.92 8.08
N ILE A 391 -6.94 -7.75 7.22
CA ILE A 391 -6.56 -9.15 7.07
C ILE A 391 -5.13 -9.29 6.55
N LEU A 392 -4.74 -8.50 5.54
CA LEU A 392 -3.38 -8.53 5.01
C LEU A 392 -2.35 -8.06 6.04
N SER A 393 -2.70 -7.07 6.87
CA SER A 393 -1.77 -6.54 7.89
C SER A 393 -1.40 -7.60 8.93
N ALA A 394 -2.29 -8.56 9.19
CA ALA A 394 -2.03 -9.63 10.14
C ALA A 394 -1.07 -10.71 9.61
N THR A 395 -1.09 -10.97 8.30
CA THR A 395 -0.56 -12.23 7.74
C THR A 395 0.14 -12.12 6.39
N ILE A 396 0.29 -10.94 5.80
CA ILE A 396 1.02 -10.76 4.54
C ILE A 396 2.36 -10.08 4.75
N ASN A 397 3.32 -10.69 4.07
CA ASN A 397 4.63 -10.13 3.83
C ASN A 397 4.51 -8.77 3.12
N CYS A 398 4.79 -7.69 3.85
CA CYS A 398 4.73 -6.31 3.38
C CYS A 398 5.91 -5.91 2.48
N GLN A 399 6.62 -6.88 1.91
CA GLN A 399 7.81 -6.66 1.09
C GLN A 399 7.49 -6.48 -0.40
N GLY A 400 6.31 -6.88 -0.85
CA GLY A 400 5.88 -6.70 -2.24
C GLY A 400 5.37 -5.29 -2.50
N ALA A 401 5.59 -4.78 -3.72
CA ALA A 401 5.06 -3.48 -4.10
C ALA A 401 3.51 -3.46 -4.10
N ALA A 402 2.85 -4.57 -4.41
CA ALA A 402 1.38 -4.64 -4.47
C ALA A 402 0.68 -4.43 -3.11
N PRO A 403 1.02 -5.14 -2.01
CA PRO A 403 0.49 -4.85 -0.68
C PRO A 403 0.71 -3.40 -0.24
N LEU A 404 1.89 -2.85 -0.54
CA LEU A 404 2.25 -1.47 -0.20
C LEU A 404 1.40 -0.46 -1.01
N VAL A 405 1.20 -0.68 -2.31
CA VAL A 405 0.28 0.11 -3.13
C VAL A 405 -1.15 0.05 -2.58
N LEU A 406 -1.61 -1.12 -2.13
CA LEU A 406 -2.94 -1.27 -1.53
C LEU A 406 -3.10 -0.46 -0.24
N ILE A 407 -2.10 -0.53 0.66
CA ILE A 407 -2.05 0.26 1.90
C ILE A 407 -2.09 1.76 1.56
N GLY A 408 -1.26 2.20 0.60
CA GLY A 408 -1.24 3.58 0.14
C GLY A 408 -2.59 4.04 -0.43
N LEU A 409 -3.26 3.18 -1.20
CA LEU A 409 -4.57 3.45 -1.79
C LEU A 409 -5.62 3.70 -0.70
N ALA A 410 -5.75 2.79 0.27
CA ALA A 410 -6.77 2.95 1.30
C ALA A 410 -6.46 4.10 2.26
N ALA A 411 -5.18 4.31 2.60
CA ALA A 411 -4.77 5.46 3.40
C ALA A 411 -5.07 6.79 2.68
N SER A 412 -4.89 6.83 1.36
CA SER A 412 -5.30 7.97 0.51
C SER A 412 -6.82 8.18 0.58
N LEU A 413 -7.62 7.14 0.36
CA LEU A 413 -9.09 7.24 0.41
C LEU A 413 -9.64 7.71 1.76
N GLY A 414 -8.99 7.37 2.87
CA GLY A 414 -9.35 7.88 4.21
C GLY A 414 -8.92 9.33 4.50
N ALA A 415 -7.89 9.84 3.82
CA ALA A 415 -7.33 11.16 4.07
C ALA A 415 -8.11 12.30 3.37
N TYR A 416 -8.52 12.11 2.12
CA TYR A 416 -9.17 13.16 1.32
C TYR A 416 -10.54 13.64 1.86
N PRO A 417 -11.44 12.76 2.35
CA PRO A 417 -12.68 13.19 2.98
C PRO A 417 -12.45 14.03 4.26
N ALA A 418 -11.42 13.70 5.03
CA ALA A 418 -11.06 14.44 6.23
C ALA A 418 -10.52 15.85 5.90
N LEU A 419 -9.69 15.96 4.86
CA LEU A 419 -9.22 17.25 4.35
C LEU A 419 -10.37 18.12 3.84
N ALA A 420 -11.30 17.55 3.07
CA ALA A 420 -12.47 18.26 2.57
C ALA A 420 -13.40 18.74 3.69
N ASN A 421 -13.63 17.92 4.72
CA ASN A 421 -14.44 18.28 5.88
C ASN A 421 -13.77 19.36 6.73
N ASN A 422 -12.45 19.31 6.92
CA ASN A 422 -11.71 20.33 7.67
C ASN A 422 -11.75 21.68 6.95
N VAL A 423 -11.59 21.71 5.62
CA VAL A 423 -11.71 22.95 4.82
C VAL A 423 -13.14 23.52 4.89
N ARG A 424 -14.17 22.67 4.80
CA ARG A 424 -15.57 23.10 4.97
C ARG A 424 -15.86 23.65 6.36
N ASN A 425 -15.32 23.01 7.41
CA ASN A 425 -15.51 23.45 8.79
C ASN A 425 -14.74 24.75 9.08
N ALA A 426 -13.52 24.90 8.57
CA ALA A 426 -12.76 26.14 8.63
C ALA A 426 -13.48 27.28 7.88
N GLY A 427 -14.02 27.00 6.69
CA GLY A 427 -14.85 27.95 5.93
C GLY A 427 -16.11 28.36 6.69
N ARG A 428 -16.84 27.41 7.31
CA ARG A 428 -17.99 27.70 8.16
C ARG A 428 -17.62 28.53 9.39
N LYS A 429 -16.46 28.26 10.01
CA LYS A 429 -15.95 29.02 11.16
C LYS A 429 -15.57 30.45 10.74
N ALA A 430 -14.92 30.62 9.59
CA ALA A 430 -14.61 31.93 9.01
C ALA A 430 -15.87 32.72 8.65
N ILE A 431 -16.88 32.08 8.05
CA ILE A 431 -18.18 32.71 7.75
C ILE A 431 -18.91 33.12 9.03
N ARG A 432 -18.84 32.33 10.11
CA ARG A 432 -19.40 32.71 11.42
C ARG A 432 -18.65 33.84 12.12
N MET A 433 -17.38 34.06 11.79
CA MET A 433 -16.56 35.16 12.31
C MET A 433 -16.72 36.46 11.51
N LEU A 434 -17.39 36.43 10.36
CA LEU A 434 -17.77 37.66 9.67
C LEU A 434 -18.83 38.39 10.51
N PRO A 435 -18.69 39.72 10.70
CA PRO A 435 -19.70 40.50 11.39
C PRO A 435 -21.03 40.31 10.67
N LYS A 436 -22.07 39.91 11.42
CA LYS A 436 -23.42 39.79 10.86
C LYS A 436 -23.78 41.14 10.23
N PRO A 437 -24.31 41.18 9.01
CA PRO A 437 -24.81 42.43 8.44
C PRO A 437 -25.80 43.01 9.44
N GLY A 438 -25.50 44.21 9.94
CA GLY A 438 -26.40 44.93 10.83
C GLY A 438 -27.78 45.04 10.18
N PRO A 439 -28.86 45.15 10.98
CA PRO A 439 -30.21 45.31 10.43
C PRO A 439 -30.17 46.46 9.43
N ARG A 440 -30.49 46.16 8.16
CA ARG A 440 -30.66 47.18 7.14
C ARG A 440 -31.75 48.12 7.66
N GLY A 441 -31.35 49.31 8.08
CA GLY A 441 -32.28 50.37 8.44
C GLY A 441 -33.28 50.51 7.30
N SER A 442 -34.55 50.34 7.62
CA SER A 442 -35.66 50.62 6.73
C SER A 442 -35.54 52.07 6.26
N TRP A 443 -35.03 52.28 5.05
CA TRP A 443 -35.13 53.55 4.35
C TRP A 443 -36.62 53.76 4.08
N GLN A 444 -37.28 54.52 4.95
CA GLN A 444 -38.59 55.10 4.65
C GLN A 444 -38.35 56.36 3.82
N PRO A 445 -38.80 56.43 2.56
CA PRO A 445 -38.83 57.69 1.84
C PRO A 445 -39.96 58.53 2.45
N ARG A 446 -39.63 59.61 3.16
CA ARG A 446 -40.60 60.67 3.40
C ARG A 446 -40.64 61.58 2.18
N THR A 447 -41.80 61.57 1.55
CA THR A 447 -42.25 62.47 0.50
C THR A 447 -42.24 63.93 0.98
N LEU A 448 -42.01 64.83 0.01
CA LEU A 448 -42.26 66.27 0.11
C LEU A 448 -43.70 66.58 0.55
#